data_AF-A0A6B9ZGK7-F1
#
_entry.id   AF-A0A6B9ZGK7-F1
#
_cell.length_a   1.000
_cell.length_b   1.000
_cell.length_c   1.000
_cell.angle_alpha   90.00
_cell.angle_beta   90.00
_cell.angle_gamma   90.00
#
_symmetry.space_group_name_H-M   'P 1'
#
loop_
_entity.id
_entity.type
_entity.pdbx_description
1 polymer ?
#
loop_
_entity_poly.entity_id
_entity_poly.type
_entity_poly.pdbx_seq_one_letter_code
_entity_poly.pdbx_strand_id
1 'polypeptide(L)'
;MRQTTSRNRIIILALSMICVSAVSCSKEDDPAPTYTVEQLYANSIADAMIADSSEVVDSLWPITSGNTRLQWKTINGQSYVLMATYMRFPASYPEGDSITNTWGESWLFAPAQMKSRIGATFNAASDTVMRVCQLLGLPPKNSRSNTHIAEIWVPASRLNRPAGNPAITTTSASAVLNTAVTPEYAGWFNNYIIYAYYHTLTSATDFHYPWTRMGYTYDWAPGSKEVGLSEYVLQSSTGCWVEKVSTVSDFFKN
;
A
#
# COMPACT_ATOMS: atom_id res chain seq x y z
N MET A 1 89.95 -58.97 5.98
CA MET A 1 90.53 -58.36 4.77
C MET A 1 89.48 -58.44 3.66
N ARG A 2 89.33 -57.37 2.88
CA ARG A 2 88.37 -57.13 1.77
C ARG A 2 87.06 -56.45 2.12
N GLN A 3 87.08 -55.13 1.90
CA GLN A 3 85.94 -54.31 1.46
C GLN A 3 85.38 -54.82 0.14
N THR A 4 84.06 -54.65 -0.07
CA THR A 4 83.40 -54.23 -1.34
C THR A 4 81.89 -54.07 -1.04
N THR A 5 81.43 -52.83 -0.85
CA THR A 5 80.61 -52.01 -1.77
C THR A 5 79.11 -52.33 -1.87
N SER A 6 78.32 -51.38 -1.31
CA SER A 6 77.14 -50.72 -1.90
C SER A 6 75.95 -51.55 -2.38
N ARG A 7 74.78 -51.30 -1.78
CA ARG A 7 73.68 -50.64 -2.52
C ARG A 7 72.65 -50.00 -1.59
N ASN A 8 72.50 -48.69 -1.79
CA ASN A 8 71.48 -47.79 -1.27
C ASN A 8 70.05 -48.34 -1.40
N ARG A 9 69.25 -48.15 -0.34
CA ARG A 9 67.81 -47.83 -0.46
C ARG A 9 67.44 -46.82 0.61
N ILE A 10 67.36 -45.56 0.20
CA ILE A 10 66.74 -44.47 0.95
C ILE A 10 65.23 -44.70 0.86
N ILE A 11 64.55 -44.89 1.99
CA ILE A 11 63.09 -44.87 2.08
C ILE A 11 62.72 -43.48 2.59
N ILE A 12 62.28 -42.59 1.70
CA ILE A 12 61.67 -41.30 2.04
C ILE A 12 60.19 -41.58 2.32
N LEU A 13 59.78 -41.46 3.58
CA LEU A 13 58.35 -41.38 3.93
C LEU A 13 57.85 -39.97 3.54
N ALA A 14 57.10 -39.89 2.44
CA ALA A 14 56.38 -38.68 2.06
C ALA A 14 55.04 -38.63 2.82
N LEU A 15 54.91 -37.69 3.76
CA LEU A 15 53.67 -37.39 4.45
C LEU A 15 52.79 -36.54 3.50
N SER A 16 51.82 -37.15 2.82
CA SER A 16 50.88 -36.41 1.96
C SER A 16 49.84 -35.70 2.83
N MET A 17 50.05 -34.41 3.09
CA MET A 17 49.03 -33.52 3.63
C MET A 17 47.99 -33.25 2.53
N ILE A 18 46.85 -33.94 2.61
CA ILE A 18 45.70 -33.72 1.72
C ILE A 18 45.04 -32.41 2.16
N CYS A 19 45.35 -31.32 1.46
CA CYS A 19 44.59 -30.08 1.55
C CYS A 19 43.22 -30.30 0.90
N VAL A 20 42.20 -30.56 1.73
CA VAL A 20 40.80 -30.49 1.29
C VAL A 20 40.48 -29.01 1.08
N SER A 21 40.62 -28.53 -0.15
CA SER A 21 40.09 -27.24 -0.55
C SER A 21 38.57 -27.31 -0.46
N ALA A 22 38.00 -26.71 0.58
CA ALA A 22 36.58 -26.39 0.63
C ALA A 22 36.28 -25.42 -0.52
N VAL A 23 35.81 -25.96 -1.64
CA VAL A 23 35.15 -25.17 -2.67
C VAL A 23 33.85 -24.70 -2.02
N SER A 24 33.89 -23.51 -1.45
CA SER A 24 32.70 -22.75 -1.14
C SER A 24 31.99 -22.52 -2.46
N CYS A 25 30.99 -23.34 -2.78
CA CYS A 25 29.98 -23.00 -3.78
C CYS A 25 29.33 -21.70 -3.30
N SER A 26 29.85 -20.56 -3.77
CA SER A 26 29.10 -19.33 -3.85
C SER A 26 27.86 -19.67 -4.67
N LYS A 27 26.73 -19.85 -3.98
CA LYS A 27 25.41 -19.85 -4.59
C LYS A 27 25.35 -18.52 -5.33
N GLU A 28 25.48 -18.55 -6.65
CA GLU A 28 25.17 -17.39 -7.47
C GLU A 28 23.70 -17.09 -7.15
N ASP A 29 23.45 -15.98 -6.46
CA ASP A 29 22.09 -15.51 -6.24
C ASP A 29 21.54 -15.20 -7.63
N ASP A 30 20.73 -16.12 -8.17
CA ASP A 30 19.97 -15.86 -9.39
C ASP A 30 19.30 -14.49 -9.22
N PRO A 31 19.45 -13.58 -10.19
CA PRO A 31 18.84 -12.26 -10.08
C PRO A 31 17.35 -12.44 -9.87
N ALA A 32 16.79 -11.75 -8.87
CA ALA A 32 15.36 -11.78 -8.60
C ALA A 32 14.59 -11.53 -9.91
N PRO A 33 13.51 -12.30 -10.17
CA PRO A 33 12.76 -12.16 -11.41
C PRO A 33 12.27 -10.72 -11.59
N THR A 34 12.55 -10.14 -12.75
CA THR A 34 12.00 -8.83 -13.13
C THR A 34 10.57 -9.01 -13.63
N TYR A 35 9.60 -8.49 -12.88
CA TYR A 35 8.18 -8.55 -13.24
C TYR A 35 7.76 -7.37 -14.13
N THR A 36 6.80 -7.60 -15.04
CA THR A 36 6.10 -6.52 -15.73
C THR A 36 5.17 -5.76 -14.78
N VAL A 37 4.69 -4.58 -15.19
CA VAL A 37 3.74 -3.78 -14.39
C VAL A 37 2.45 -4.56 -14.13
N GLU A 38 1.97 -5.31 -15.11
CA GLU A 38 0.77 -6.15 -15.00
C GLU A 38 0.99 -7.31 -14.04
N GLN A 39 2.18 -7.92 -14.06
CA GLN A 39 2.54 -8.98 -13.13
C GLN A 39 2.68 -8.46 -11.69
N LEU A 40 3.30 -7.29 -11.49
CA LEU A 40 3.38 -6.64 -10.17
C LEU A 40 1.98 -6.39 -9.60
N TYR A 41 1.06 -5.89 -10.41
CA TYR A 41 -0.31 -5.64 -9.99
C TYR A 41 -1.12 -6.94 -9.75
N ALA A 42 -0.97 -7.94 -10.61
CA ALA A 42 -1.63 -9.23 -10.41
C ALA A 42 -1.12 -9.93 -9.14
N ASN A 43 0.19 -9.85 -8.87
CA ASN A 43 0.80 -10.42 -7.67
C ASN A 43 0.31 -9.71 -6.40
N SER A 44 0.15 -8.39 -6.41
CA SER A 44 -0.38 -7.69 -5.22
C SER A 44 -1.81 -8.10 -4.88
N ILE A 45 -2.64 -8.38 -5.89
CA ILE A 45 -4.00 -8.89 -5.67
C ILE A 45 -3.93 -10.32 -5.09
N ALA A 46 -3.08 -11.17 -5.67
CA ALA A 46 -2.88 -12.55 -5.20
C ALA A 46 -2.42 -12.61 -3.74
N ASP A 47 -1.50 -11.72 -3.39
CA ASP A 47 -0.94 -11.59 -2.05
C ASP A 47 -1.99 -11.07 -1.06
N ALA A 48 -2.61 -9.93 -1.33
CA ALA A 48 -3.62 -9.31 -0.45
C ALA A 48 -4.88 -10.18 -0.22
N MET A 49 -5.17 -11.13 -1.11
CA MET A 49 -6.24 -12.12 -0.90
C MET A 49 -5.95 -13.03 0.30
N ILE A 50 -4.68 -13.34 0.57
CA ILE A 50 -4.23 -14.15 1.70
C ILE A 50 -3.84 -13.20 2.83
N ALA A 51 -4.75 -12.94 3.75
CA ALA A 51 -4.44 -12.08 4.88
C ALA A 51 -3.50 -12.78 5.87
N ASP A 52 -2.21 -12.43 5.85
CA ASP A 52 -1.24 -12.91 6.83
C ASP A 52 -1.20 -11.98 8.04
N SER A 53 -1.33 -12.56 9.23
CA SER A 53 -1.17 -11.83 10.50
C SER A 53 0.19 -11.14 10.64
N SER A 54 1.23 -11.59 9.92
CA SER A 54 2.56 -10.96 9.92
C SER A 54 2.59 -9.60 9.23
N GLU A 55 1.61 -9.29 8.39
CA GLU A 55 1.47 -8.03 7.65
C GLU A 55 0.74 -6.95 8.47
N VAL A 56 0.21 -7.30 9.64
CA VAL A 56 -0.42 -6.35 10.55
C VAL A 56 0.61 -5.34 11.05
N VAL A 57 0.36 -4.06 10.78
CA VAL A 57 1.22 -2.95 11.21
C VAL A 57 0.68 -2.23 12.45
N ASP A 58 1.54 -1.50 13.14
CA ASP A 58 1.23 -0.59 14.25
C ASP A 58 1.44 0.90 13.89
N SER A 59 1.62 1.18 12.59
CA SER A 59 1.97 2.49 12.05
C SER A 59 0.80 3.24 11.41
N LEU A 60 -0.43 2.72 11.52
CA LEU A 60 -1.61 3.39 10.97
C LEU A 60 -1.78 4.75 11.64
N TRP A 61 -2.19 5.74 10.87
CA TRP A 61 -2.51 7.05 11.41
C TRP A 61 -3.88 6.95 12.11
N PRO A 62 -3.99 7.30 13.39
CA PRO A 62 -5.28 7.34 14.05
C PRO A 62 -5.94 8.71 13.79
N ILE A 63 -7.22 8.72 13.43
CA ILE A 63 -8.04 9.94 13.30
C ILE A 63 -8.48 10.37 14.70
N THR A 64 -7.60 11.12 15.36
CA THR A 64 -7.81 11.66 16.71
C THR A 64 -7.30 13.09 16.78
N SER A 65 -7.83 13.90 17.70
CA SER A 65 -7.36 15.26 17.94
C SER A 65 -5.91 15.34 18.41
N GLY A 66 -5.39 14.26 19.04
CA GLY A 66 -3.99 14.17 19.47
C GLY A 66 -2.99 13.89 18.35
N ASN A 67 -3.44 13.45 17.17
CA ASN A 67 -2.57 13.23 16.02
C ASN A 67 -2.30 14.57 15.31
N THR A 68 -1.19 15.23 15.69
CA THR A 68 -0.78 16.56 15.20
C THR A 68 -0.45 16.61 13.70
N ARG A 69 -0.40 15.46 13.02
CA ARG A 69 -0.18 15.37 11.57
C ARG A 69 -1.48 15.54 10.77
N LEU A 70 -2.63 15.54 11.44
CA LEU A 70 -3.94 15.78 10.84
C LEU A 70 -4.33 17.24 10.98
N GLN A 71 -5.08 17.74 10.00
CA GLN A 71 -5.68 19.07 10.08
C GLN A 71 -7.15 18.93 10.43
N TRP A 72 -7.64 19.84 11.28
CA TRP A 72 -9.00 19.84 11.77
C TRP A 72 -9.60 21.25 11.66
N LYS A 73 -10.90 21.34 11.37
CA LYS A 73 -11.69 22.57 11.42
C LYS A 73 -13.04 22.28 12.07
N THR A 74 -13.64 23.31 12.68
CA THR A 74 -15.02 23.23 13.17
C THR A 74 -15.94 23.94 12.18
N ILE A 75 -16.97 23.25 11.71
CA ILE A 75 -17.98 23.80 10.79
C ILE A 75 -19.34 23.53 11.42
N ASN A 76 -20.14 24.58 11.64
CA ASN A 76 -21.47 24.48 12.27
C ASN A 76 -21.47 23.69 13.59
N GLY A 77 -20.41 23.82 14.41
CA GLY A 77 -20.27 23.13 15.69
C GLY A 77 -19.86 21.66 15.62
N GLN A 78 -19.60 21.11 14.42
CA GLN A 78 -19.10 19.76 14.23
C GLN A 78 -17.61 19.77 13.84
N SER A 79 -16.86 18.76 14.29
CA SER A 79 -15.45 18.59 13.99
C SER A 79 -15.27 17.89 12.65
N TYR A 80 -14.49 18.50 11.75
CA TYR A 80 -14.11 17.97 10.45
C TYR A 80 -12.61 17.76 10.38
N VAL A 81 -12.19 16.64 9.78
CA VAL A 81 -10.80 16.32 9.49
C VAL A 81 -10.53 16.47 8.00
N LEU A 82 -9.35 16.99 7.63
CA LEU A 82 -8.93 17.07 6.24
C LEU A 82 -8.51 15.69 5.73
N MET A 83 -9.21 15.22 4.71
CA MET A 83 -8.93 13.98 4.01
C MET A 83 -8.78 14.26 2.51
N ALA A 84 -8.29 13.28 1.76
CA ALA A 84 -8.15 13.40 0.32
C ALA A 84 -8.68 12.16 -0.39
N THR A 85 -9.28 12.36 -1.55
CA THR A 85 -9.67 11.28 -2.48
C THR A 85 -8.95 11.46 -3.81
N TYR A 86 -8.57 10.34 -4.43
CA TYR A 86 -7.98 10.32 -5.76
C TYR A 86 -9.06 9.98 -6.79
N MET A 87 -9.21 10.83 -7.81
CA MET A 87 -10.43 10.86 -8.61
C MET A 87 -10.17 11.30 -10.07
N ARG A 88 -11.17 11.07 -10.92
CA ARG A 88 -11.13 11.36 -12.36
C ARG A 88 -11.90 12.61 -12.78
N PHE A 89 -12.92 13.01 -12.01
CA PHE A 89 -13.91 14.02 -12.42
C PHE A 89 -13.84 15.27 -11.54
N PRO A 90 -12.83 16.15 -11.69
CA PRO A 90 -12.59 17.31 -10.81
C PRO A 90 -13.83 18.21 -10.65
N ALA A 91 -14.65 18.35 -11.70
CA ALA A 91 -15.88 19.14 -11.66
C ALA A 91 -16.93 18.65 -10.64
N SER A 92 -16.85 17.40 -10.17
CA SER A 92 -17.71 16.88 -9.10
C SER A 92 -17.31 17.40 -7.70
N TYR A 93 -16.19 18.11 -7.59
CA TYR A 93 -15.63 18.64 -6.35
C TYR A 93 -15.31 20.14 -6.55
N PRO A 94 -16.34 21.01 -6.64
CA PRO A 94 -16.12 22.45 -6.75
C PRO A 94 -15.41 22.99 -5.50
N GLU A 95 -14.23 23.59 -5.66
CA GLU A 95 -13.46 24.18 -4.56
C GLU A 95 -14.25 25.27 -3.82
N GLY A 96 -14.19 25.27 -2.49
CA GLY A 96 -14.88 26.24 -1.64
C GLY A 96 -16.36 25.93 -1.38
N ASP A 97 -16.94 24.95 -2.09
CA ASP A 97 -18.34 24.57 -1.94
C ASP A 97 -18.53 23.32 -1.05
N SER A 98 -19.75 23.16 -0.57
CA SER A 98 -20.20 21.93 0.08
C SER A 98 -20.75 20.93 -0.94
N ILE A 99 -20.40 19.66 -0.78
CA ILE A 99 -20.93 18.55 -1.58
C ILE A 99 -21.56 17.49 -0.67
N THR A 100 -22.37 16.61 -1.26
CA THR A 100 -22.80 15.36 -0.62
C THR A 100 -22.35 14.20 -1.48
N ASN A 101 -21.67 13.20 -0.91
CA ASN A 101 -21.23 12.01 -1.67
C ASN A 101 -22.43 11.09 -1.95
N THR A 102 -23.17 11.40 -3.01
CA THR A 102 -24.38 10.65 -3.41
C THR A 102 -24.09 9.46 -4.30
N TRP A 103 -22.87 9.35 -4.85
CA TRP A 103 -22.45 8.25 -5.74
C TRP A 103 -22.05 6.97 -4.98
N GLY A 104 -22.23 6.97 -3.66
CA GLY A 104 -21.84 5.87 -2.78
C GLY A 104 -20.77 6.30 -1.79
N GLU A 105 -20.05 5.32 -1.28
CA GLU A 105 -18.92 5.54 -0.40
C GLU A 105 -17.71 6.13 -1.13
N SER A 106 -16.79 6.73 -0.38
CA SER A 106 -15.58 7.33 -0.95
C SER A 106 -14.35 6.87 -0.20
N TRP A 107 -13.36 6.39 -0.95
CA TRP A 107 -12.07 5.96 -0.42
C TRP A 107 -11.16 7.17 -0.21
N LEU A 108 -10.58 7.24 0.98
CA LEU A 108 -9.87 8.41 1.48
C LEU A 108 -8.54 8.03 2.13
N PHE A 109 -7.61 8.98 2.08
CA PHE A 109 -6.34 8.95 2.80
C PHE A 109 -6.06 10.32 3.42
N ALA A 110 -5.13 10.39 4.38
CA ALA A 110 -4.68 11.68 4.91
C ALA A 110 -3.70 12.34 3.92
N PRO A 111 -3.97 13.57 3.42
CA PRO A 111 -3.13 14.20 2.40
C PRO A 111 -1.69 14.40 2.87
N ALA A 112 -1.49 14.77 4.14
CA ALA A 112 -0.17 14.92 4.74
C ALA A 112 0.64 13.61 4.75
N GLN A 113 -0.03 12.46 4.94
CA GLN A 113 0.64 11.15 4.91
C GLN A 113 1.17 10.87 3.50
N MET A 114 0.36 11.08 2.46
CA MET A 114 0.79 10.90 1.07
C MET A 114 1.98 11.81 0.73
N LYS A 115 1.89 13.11 1.06
CA LYS A 115 3.00 14.05 0.85
C LYS A 115 4.28 13.59 1.54
N SER A 116 4.19 13.13 2.79
CA SER A 116 5.36 12.62 3.53
C SER A 116 5.93 11.32 2.96
N ARG A 117 5.08 10.45 2.40
CA ARG A 117 5.47 9.10 1.96
C ARG A 117 6.21 9.12 0.63
N ILE A 118 5.75 9.94 -0.32
CA ILE A 118 6.26 9.93 -1.70
C ILE A 118 6.60 11.30 -2.26
N GLY A 119 6.21 12.40 -1.61
CA GLY A 119 6.36 13.75 -2.17
C GLY A 119 7.81 14.12 -2.49
N ALA A 120 8.75 13.80 -1.60
CA ALA A 120 10.17 14.07 -1.79
C ALA A 120 10.85 13.21 -2.87
N THR A 121 10.17 12.17 -3.38
CA THR A 121 10.73 11.26 -4.39
C THR A 121 10.52 11.76 -5.82
N PHE A 122 9.66 12.76 -6.01
CA PHE A 122 9.28 13.24 -7.33
C PHE A 122 10.26 14.24 -7.91
N ASN A 123 10.45 14.12 -9.23
CA ASN A 123 11.19 15.06 -10.07
C ASN A 123 10.41 15.29 -11.38
N ALA A 124 10.91 16.17 -12.26
CA ALA A 124 10.23 16.55 -13.50
C ALA A 124 9.95 15.39 -14.47
N ALA A 125 10.67 14.27 -14.36
CA ALA A 125 10.50 13.09 -15.21
C ALA A 125 9.60 12.01 -14.58
N SER A 126 9.12 12.23 -13.35
CA SER A 126 8.34 11.23 -12.63
C SER A 126 6.95 11.03 -13.22
N ASP A 127 6.51 9.78 -13.37
CA ASP A 127 5.10 9.47 -13.64
C ASP A 127 4.31 9.46 -12.33
N THR A 128 3.91 10.64 -11.88
CA THR A 128 3.17 10.82 -10.62
C THR A 128 1.86 10.04 -10.58
N VAL A 129 1.16 9.94 -11.73
CA VAL A 129 -0.08 9.15 -11.83
C VAL A 129 0.20 7.68 -11.56
N MET A 130 1.22 7.10 -12.20
CA MET A 130 1.58 5.70 -11.95
C MET A 130 2.00 5.47 -10.50
N ARG A 131 2.82 6.36 -9.92
CA ARG A 131 3.29 6.20 -8.54
C ARG A 131 2.16 6.29 -7.52
N VAL A 132 1.16 7.15 -7.74
CA VAL A 132 -0.02 7.24 -6.87
C VAL A 132 -0.94 6.04 -7.07
N CYS A 133 -1.11 5.52 -8.30
CA CYS A 133 -1.80 4.25 -8.51
C CYS A 133 -1.15 3.12 -7.71
N GLN A 134 0.18 3.02 -7.77
CA GLN A 134 0.97 2.07 -6.99
C GLN A 134 0.69 2.19 -5.50
N LEU A 135 0.87 3.39 -4.95
CA LEU A 135 0.75 3.64 -3.51
C LEU A 135 -0.64 3.32 -2.96
N LEU A 136 -1.68 3.59 -3.74
CA LEU A 136 -3.08 3.43 -3.34
C LEU A 136 -3.66 2.05 -3.68
N GLY A 137 -2.87 1.12 -4.21
CA GLY A 137 -3.39 -0.20 -4.61
C GLY A 137 -4.36 -0.11 -5.80
N LEU A 138 -4.23 0.90 -6.66
CA LEU A 138 -5.10 1.07 -7.83
C LEU A 138 -4.47 0.42 -9.07
N PRO A 139 -5.29 0.11 -10.09
CA PRO A 139 -4.80 -0.47 -11.34
C PRO A 139 -3.67 0.34 -11.98
N PRO A 140 -2.79 -0.32 -12.76
CA PRO A 140 -1.79 0.36 -13.57
C PRO A 140 -2.41 1.48 -14.40
N LYS A 141 -1.65 2.57 -14.55
CA LYS A 141 -2.07 3.75 -15.29
C LYS A 141 -2.59 3.37 -16.68
N ASN A 142 -3.83 3.75 -16.96
CA ASN A 142 -4.52 3.54 -18.21
C ASN A 142 -5.40 4.75 -18.55
N SER A 143 -6.15 4.68 -19.67
CA SER A 143 -6.98 5.79 -20.15
C SER A 143 -8.15 6.18 -19.22
N ARG A 144 -8.46 5.34 -18.23
CA ARG A 144 -9.50 5.57 -17.22
C ARG A 144 -8.95 5.93 -15.84
N SER A 145 -7.64 6.01 -15.68
CA SER A 145 -7.03 6.34 -14.38
C SER A 145 -7.50 7.69 -13.85
N ASN A 146 -7.58 7.76 -12.53
CA ASN A 146 -7.69 9.01 -11.80
C ASN A 146 -6.47 9.89 -12.09
N THR A 147 -6.63 11.20 -12.02
CA THR A 147 -5.56 12.16 -12.33
C THR A 147 -5.56 13.37 -11.41
N HIS A 148 -6.57 13.50 -10.55
CA HIS A 148 -6.76 14.64 -9.66
C HIS A 148 -6.93 14.17 -8.22
N ILE A 149 -6.47 14.98 -7.28
CA ILE A 149 -6.73 14.81 -5.86
C ILE A 149 -7.67 15.92 -5.41
N ALA A 150 -8.74 15.54 -4.72
CA ALA A 150 -9.61 16.48 -4.01
C ALA A 150 -9.34 16.35 -2.51
N GLU A 151 -8.88 17.44 -1.89
CA GLU A 151 -8.79 17.61 -0.45
C GLU A 151 -10.15 18.10 0.07
N ILE A 152 -10.73 17.34 0.98
CA ILE A 152 -12.09 17.53 1.50
C ILE A 152 -12.12 17.48 3.02
N TRP A 153 -12.88 18.38 3.64
CA TRP A 153 -13.23 18.30 5.04
C TRP A 153 -14.39 17.34 5.22
N VAL A 154 -14.19 16.32 6.05
CA VAL A 154 -15.20 15.30 6.34
C VAL A 154 -15.45 15.17 7.83
N PRO A 155 -16.69 14.91 8.27
CA PRO A 155 -16.98 14.65 9.67
C PRO A 155 -16.37 13.30 10.07
N ALA A 156 -15.50 13.29 11.08
CA ALA A 156 -14.78 12.08 11.48
C ALA A 156 -15.72 10.95 11.93
N SER A 157 -16.90 11.27 12.45
CA SER A 157 -17.93 10.30 12.83
C SER A 157 -18.55 9.52 11.65
N ARG A 158 -18.27 9.94 10.42
CA ARG A 158 -18.75 9.30 9.17
C ARG A 158 -17.64 8.52 8.46
N LEU A 159 -16.46 8.42 9.08
CA LEU A 159 -15.36 7.61 8.58
C LEU A 159 -15.35 6.24 9.24
N ASN A 160 -15.11 5.22 8.42
CA ASN A 160 -14.71 3.89 8.89
C ASN A 160 -13.29 3.60 8.40
N ARG A 161 -12.54 2.83 9.18
CA ARG A 161 -11.36 2.13 8.66
C ARG A 161 -11.85 0.89 7.87
N PRO A 162 -11.44 0.66 6.62
CA PRO A 162 -11.85 -0.51 5.84
C PRO A 162 -11.01 -1.74 6.28
N ALA A 163 -11.26 -2.22 7.50
CA ALA A 163 -10.51 -3.28 8.13
C ALA A 163 -11.40 -4.15 9.03
N GLY A 164 -10.88 -5.27 9.52
CA GLY A 164 -11.65 -6.13 10.44
C GLY A 164 -12.15 -5.38 11.69
N ASN A 165 -11.46 -4.33 12.12
CA ASN A 165 -11.97 -3.34 13.07
C ASN A 165 -12.17 -1.97 12.38
N PRO A 166 -13.41 -1.42 12.32
CA PRO A 166 -13.70 -0.14 11.68
C PRO A 166 -13.19 1.09 12.43
N ALA A 167 -12.67 0.93 13.65
CA ALA A 167 -12.24 2.06 14.47
C ALA A 167 -11.12 2.87 13.80
N ILE A 168 -11.41 4.14 13.51
CA ILE A 168 -10.44 5.07 12.91
C ILE A 168 -9.40 5.59 13.90
N THR A 169 -9.59 5.36 15.20
CA THR A 169 -8.73 5.87 16.29
C THR A 169 -7.56 4.95 16.63
N THR A 170 -7.46 3.79 15.98
CA THR A 170 -6.38 2.81 16.23
C THR A 170 -5.19 3.03 15.30
N THR A 171 -4.02 2.57 15.75
CA THR A 171 -2.77 2.53 14.98
C THR A 171 -2.51 1.18 14.32
N SER A 172 -3.39 0.20 14.54
CA SER A 172 -3.33 -1.15 13.98
C SER A 172 -4.74 -1.67 13.73
N ALA A 173 -4.89 -2.58 12.77
CA ALA A 173 -6.11 -3.33 12.52
C ALA A 173 -5.78 -4.70 11.91
N SER A 174 -6.59 -5.70 12.24
CA SER A 174 -6.51 -7.04 11.65
C SER A 174 -7.46 -7.16 10.46
N ALA A 175 -7.14 -8.05 9.52
CA ALA A 175 -8.04 -8.46 8.44
C ALA A 175 -9.22 -9.31 8.92
N VAL A 176 -9.15 -9.86 10.14
CA VAL A 176 -10.23 -10.65 10.73
C VAL A 176 -11.30 -9.72 11.28
N LEU A 177 -12.53 -9.91 10.81
CA LEU A 177 -13.67 -9.12 11.24
C LEU A 177 -13.92 -9.29 12.75
N ASN A 178 -13.93 -8.17 13.47
CA ASN A 178 -14.19 -8.14 14.90
C ASN A 178 -15.66 -8.50 15.18
N THR A 179 -15.90 -9.36 16.16
CA THR A 179 -17.26 -9.82 16.53
C THR A 179 -18.16 -8.71 17.08
N ALA A 180 -17.59 -7.57 17.48
CA ALA A 180 -18.31 -6.41 18.02
C ALA A 180 -18.77 -5.41 16.95
N VAL A 181 -18.46 -5.61 15.66
CA VAL A 181 -18.94 -4.71 14.60
C VAL A 181 -20.45 -4.87 14.38
N THR A 182 -21.09 -3.83 13.84
CA THR A 182 -22.52 -3.91 13.53
C THR A 182 -22.79 -4.85 12.36
N PRO A 183 -23.99 -5.44 12.25
CA PRO A 183 -24.37 -6.29 11.12
C PRO A 183 -24.23 -5.57 9.77
N GLU A 184 -24.50 -4.26 9.72
CA GLU A 184 -24.38 -3.46 8.50
C GLU A 184 -22.92 -3.36 8.06
N TYR A 185 -22.00 -3.11 8.98
CA TYR A 185 -20.57 -3.09 8.67
C TYR A 185 -20.05 -4.47 8.27
N ALA A 186 -20.49 -5.53 8.96
CA ALA A 186 -20.14 -6.91 8.60
C ALA A 186 -20.61 -7.26 7.18
N GLY A 187 -21.84 -6.89 6.82
CA GLY A 187 -22.39 -7.07 5.48
C GLY A 187 -21.60 -6.28 4.43
N TRP A 188 -21.30 -5.02 4.70
CA TRP A 188 -20.45 -4.19 3.83
C TRP A 188 -19.06 -4.82 3.62
N PHE A 189 -18.38 -5.20 4.71
CA PHE A 189 -17.03 -5.76 4.68
C PHE A 189 -16.98 -7.04 3.84
N ASN A 190 -17.90 -7.98 4.07
CA ASN A 190 -17.96 -9.23 3.32
C ASN A 190 -18.32 -9.00 1.85
N ASN A 191 -19.24 -8.09 1.55
CA ASN A 191 -19.55 -7.73 0.16
C ASN A 191 -18.36 -7.08 -0.54
N TYR A 192 -17.57 -6.26 0.19
CA TYR A 192 -16.38 -5.65 -0.37
C TYR A 192 -15.25 -6.66 -0.59
N ILE A 193 -15.17 -7.78 0.15
CA ILE A 193 -14.27 -8.91 -0.19
C ILE A 193 -14.63 -9.46 -1.58
N ILE A 194 -15.92 -9.72 -1.80
CA ILE A 194 -16.42 -10.23 -3.08
C ILE A 194 -16.11 -9.22 -4.18
N TYR A 195 -16.38 -7.94 -3.94
CA TYR A 195 -16.06 -6.88 -4.88
C TYR A 195 -14.56 -6.78 -5.16
N ALA A 196 -13.69 -6.76 -4.15
CA ALA A 196 -12.26 -6.56 -4.34
C ALA A 196 -11.64 -7.70 -5.18
N TYR A 197 -12.02 -8.96 -4.96
CA TYR A 197 -11.27 -10.09 -5.54
C TYR A 197 -12.05 -10.99 -6.49
N TYR A 198 -13.38 -10.95 -6.48
CA TYR A 198 -14.21 -11.97 -7.12
C TYR A 198 -15.31 -11.42 -8.03
N HIS A 199 -15.48 -10.10 -8.14
CA HIS A 199 -16.49 -9.55 -9.04
C HIS A 199 -16.16 -9.90 -10.50
N THR A 200 -17.22 -10.07 -11.30
CA THR A 200 -17.09 -10.31 -12.74
C THR A 200 -16.49 -9.10 -13.42
N LEU A 201 -15.36 -9.30 -14.11
CA LEU A 201 -14.75 -8.29 -14.97
C LEU A 201 -15.47 -8.30 -16.32
N THR A 202 -16.10 -7.19 -16.69
CA THR A 202 -16.93 -7.07 -17.90
C THR A 202 -16.23 -6.31 -19.03
N SER A 203 -15.15 -5.60 -18.72
CA SER A 203 -14.35 -4.83 -19.66
C SER A 203 -12.85 -5.04 -19.43
N ALA A 204 -12.04 -4.76 -20.45
CA ALA A 204 -10.58 -4.79 -20.35
C ALA A 204 -9.99 -3.73 -19.40
N THR A 205 -10.83 -2.84 -18.85
CA THR A 205 -10.45 -1.81 -17.88
C THR A 205 -11.08 -2.05 -16.50
N ASP A 206 -11.70 -3.21 -16.29
CA ASP A 206 -12.18 -3.65 -15.00
C ASP A 206 -11.06 -4.45 -14.32
N PHE A 207 -10.88 -4.27 -13.01
CA PHE A 207 -9.79 -4.89 -12.27
C PHE A 207 -10.26 -5.30 -10.87
N HIS A 208 -9.70 -6.39 -10.37
CA HIS A 208 -9.66 -6.68 -8.94
C HIS A 208 -8.70 -5.72 -8.22
N TYR A 209 -8.79 -5.66 -6.89
CA TYR A 209 -8.04 -4.72 -6.06
C TYR A 209 -7.29 -5.44 -4.93
N PRO A 210 -6.03 -5.07 -4.64
CA PRO A 210 -5.24 -5.60 -3.54
C PRO A 210 -5.66 -4.98 -2.19
N TRP A 211 -6.94 -5.12 -1.83
CA TRP A 211 -7.43 -4.62 -0.55
C TRP A 211 -6.84 -5.43 0.59
N THR A 212 -6.15 -4.81 1.55
CA THR A 212 -5.44 -5.56 2.61
C THR A 212 -6.37 -6.03 3.72
N ARG A 213 -7.52 -5.35 3.90
CA ARG A 213 -8.39 -5.46 5.07
C ARG A 213 -7.72 -5.12 6.40
N MET A 214 -6.51 -4.56 6.39
CA MET A 214 -5.74 -4.19 7.58
C MET A 214 -5.66 -2.67 7.78
N GLY A 215 -6.44 -1.90 7.00
CA GLY A 215 -6.58 -0.46 7.17
C GLY A 215 -5.47 0.37 6.54
N TYR A 216 -4.70 -0.23 5.63
CA TYR A 216 -3.75 0.45 4.75
C TYR A 216 -3.89 0.00 3.30
N THR A 217 -3.55 0.89 2.36
CA THR A 217 -3.49 0.58 0.93
C THR A 217 -2.28 -0.29 0.60
N TYR A 218 -2.40 -1.22 -0.34
CA TYR A 218 -1.27 -2.01 -0.81
C TYR A 218 -0.43 -1.21 -1.83
N ASP A 219 0.84 -0.96 -1.53
CA ASP A 219 1.82 -0.32 -2.42
C ASP A 219 2.55 -1.36 -3.28
N TRP A 220 2.10 -1.53 -4.52
CA TRP A 220 2.66 -2.53 -5.44
C TRP A 220 3.87 -2.02 -6.25
N ALA A 221 4.41 -0.85 -5.93
CA ALA A 221 5.60 -0.34 -6.61
C ALA A 221 6.80 -1.30 -6.47
N PRO A 222 7.57 -1.53 -7.54
CA PRO A 222 8.73 -2.42 -7.49
C PRO A 222 9.76 -1.90 -6.48
N GLY A 223 10.18 -2.77 -5.55
CA GLY A 223 11.15 -2.43 -4.50
C GLY A 223 10.58 -1.60 -3.33
N SER A 224 9.29 -1.26 -3.36
CA SER A 224 8.60 -0.67 -2.19
C SER A 224 8.23 -1.74 -1.17
N LYS A 225 8.02 -1.31 0.08
CA LYS A 225 7.25 -2.11 1.04
C LYS A 225 5.78 -2.09 0.62
N GLU A 226 5.09 -3.21 0.74
CA GLU A 226 3.64 -3.33 0.46
C GLU A 226 2.78 -2.35 1.27
N VAL A 227 3.27 -1.88 2.42
CA VAL A 227 2.52 -0.95 3.28
C VAL A 227 2.51 0.44 2.66
N GLY A 228 1.35 0.82 2.12
CA GLY A 228 1.05 2.14 1.56
C GLY A 228 0.62 3.16 2.61
N LEU A 229 -0.57 3.74 2.43
CA LEU A 229 -1.14 4.77 3.30
C LEU A 229 -2.20 4.20 4.21
N SER A 230 -2.43 4.84 5.35
CA SER A 230 -3.60 4.53 6.17
C SER A 230 -4.86 4.92 5.41
N GLU A 231 -5.81 4.00 5.37
CA GLU A 231 -6.95 4.07 4.49
C GLU A 231 -8.25 4.22 5.28
N TYR A 232 -9.20 4.95 4.69
CA TYR A 232 -10.50 5.25 5.30
C TYR A 232 -11.58 5.24 4.23
N VAL A 233 -12.81 4.96 4.66
CA VAL A 233 -13.99 5.01 3.82
C VAL A 233 -14.98 6.00 4.44
N LEU A 234 -15.37 6.99 3.65
CA LEU A 234 -16.45 7.90 3.97
C LEU A 234 -17.78 7.25 3.62
N GLN A 235 -18.67 7.15 4.60
CA GLN A 235 -20.03 6.65 4.39
C GLN A 235 -20.78 7.50 3.37
N SER A 236 -21.62 6.88 2.55
CA SER A 236 -22.46 7.56 1.56
C SER A 236 -23.39 8.60 2.20
N SER A 237 -23.89 9.52 1.37
CA SER A 237 -24.86 10.55 1.78
C SER A 237 -24.36 11.42 2.94
N THR A 238 -23.05 11.68 2.97
CA THR A 238 -22.36 12.53 3.93
C THR A 238 -22.04 13.89 3.31
N GLY A 239 -22.39 14.96 4.02
CA GLY A 239 -22.00 16.31 3.66
C GLY A 239 -20.51 16.57 3.92
N CYS A 240 -19.83 17.11 2.92
CA CYS A 240 -18.39 17.42 2.94
C CYS A 240 -18.16 18.83 2.42
N TRP A 241 -17.00 19.41 2.72
CA TRP A 241 -16.57 20.68 2.13
C TRP A 241 -15.31 20.48 1.30
N VAL A 242 -15.27 20.99 0.08
CA VAL A 242 -14.10 20.87 -0.79
C VAL A 242 -13.13 22.00 -0.48
N GLU A 243 -11.93 21.65 0.00
CA GLU A 243 -10.88 22.63 0.28
C GLU A 243 -10.12 22.98 -1.00
N LYS A 244 -9.68 21.96 -1.74
CA LYS A 244 -8.79 22.13 -2.90
C LYS A 244 -8.88 20.93 -3.84
N VAL A 245 -8.78 21.18 -5.13
CA VAL A 245 -8.66 20.18 -6.19
C VAL A 245 -7.44 20.50 -7.03
N SER A 246 -6.58 19.51 -7.22
CA SER A 246 -5.36 19.69 -8.01
C SER A 246 -5.12 18.48 -8.89
N THR A 247 -4.39 18.67 -10.00
CA THR A 247 -3.79 17.52 -10.67
C THR A 247 -2.86 16.81 -9.68
N VAL A 248 -2.71 15.49 -9.81
CA VAL A 248 -1.87 14.73 -8.89
C VAL A 248 -0.43 15.24 -8.86
N SER A 249 0.08 15.76 -9.98
CA SER A 249 1.41 16.35 -10.04
C SER A 249 1.49 17.69 -9.31
N ASP A 250 0.46 18.52 -9.38
CA ASP A 250 0.43 19.82 -8.69
C ASP A 250 0.17 19.67 -7.19
N PHE A 251 -0.51 18.60 -6.76
CA PHE A 251 -0.68 18.27 -5.34
C PHE A 251 0.66 18.20 -4.57
N PHE A 252 1.73 17.74 -5.23
CA PHE A 252 3.08 17.64 -4.63
C PHE A 252 3.94 18.89 -4.82
N LYS A 253 3.48 19.90 -5.58
CA LYS A 253 4.17 21.17 -5.77
C LYS A 253 3.69 22.18 -4.74
N ASN A 254 4.23 22.08 -3.53
CA ASN A 254 3.98 22.96 -2.37
C ASN A 254 2.49 23.14 -2.02
#